data_AF-A0A955D8V1-F1
#
_entry.id   AF-A0A955D8V1-F1
#
_cell.length_a   1.000
_cell.length_b   1.000
_cell.length_c   1.000
_cell.angle_alpha   90.00
_cell.angle_beta   90.00
_cell.angle_gamma   90.00
#
_symmetry.space_group_name_H-M   'P 1'
#
loop_
_entity.id
_entity.type
_entity.pdbx_description
1 polymer ?
#
loop_
_entity_poly.entity_id
_entity_poly.type
_entity_poly.pdbx_seq_one_letter_code
_entity_poly.pdbx_strand_id
1 'polypeptide(L)'
;MTRPDPASRHASQPLIPLRRPDADRFGVLFVCLGNICRSPMAEAIFIHHATARGLAPRLDIDSCGLGEWHVGGPADPRTVAACRARGVGVPSIARLWNPRRDPARFDLILPMDRQNHRTLLNRDAPRDRVRMMRQFEPADAASRDHASRAAPAPLLFPDAGAIPDVPDPYTGPDSGFDDLYDMLERSCLNLLDHIERSL
;
A
#
# COMPACT_ATOMS: atom_id res chain seq x y z
N MET A 1 -3.38 -37.13 27.58
CA MET A 1 -3.19 -36.38 26.32
C MET A 1 -4.14 -35.19 26.32
N THR A 2 -3.68 -34.05 26.83
CA THR A 2 -4.42 -32.80 26.84
C THR A 2 -4.50 -32.27 25.41
N ARG A 3 -5.72 -32.05 24.88
CA ARG A 3 -5.90 -31.33 23.61
C ARG A 3 -5.30 -29.93 23.78
N PRO A 4 -4.56 -29.39 22.80
CA PRO A 4 -4.07 -28.03 22.88
C PRO A 4 -5.26 -27.06 22.88
N ASP A 5 -5.15 -26.02 23.70
CA ASP A 5 -6.10 -24.93 23.84
C ASP A 5 -6.26 -24.18 22.48
N PRO A 6 -7.49 -24.04 21.94
CA PRO A 6 -7.73 -23.28 20.71
C PRO A 6 -7.39 -21.78 20.84
N ALA A 7 -7.17 -21.26 22.06
CA ALA A 7 -6.80 -19.87 22.29
C ALA A 7 -5.32 -19.53 22.02
N SER A 8 -4.47 -20.50 21.65
CA SER A 8 -3.03 -20.27 21.50
C SER A 8 -2.56 -19.82 20.09
N ARG A 9 -3.46 -19.34 19.21
CA ARG A 9 -3.08 -18.94 17.84
C ARG A 9 -3.70 -17.60 17.50
N HIS A 10 -2.86 -16.58 17.48
CA HIS A 10 -2.89 -15.31 16.72
C HIS A 10 -2.25 -14.23 17.59
N ALA A 11 -0.95 -14.38 17.88
CA ALA A 11 -0.16 -13.21 18.26
C ALA A 11 -0.38 -12.17 17.15
N SER A 12 -0.94 -11.02 17.51
CA SER A 12 -1.25 -9.94 16.59
C SER A 12 0.04 -9.50 15.89
N GLN A 13 0.10 -9.66 14.57
CA GLN A 13 1.27 -9.21 13.80
C GLN A 13 1.34 -7.68 13.85
N PRO A 14 2.54 -7.08 13.98
CA PRO A 14 2.66 -5.63 14.02
C PRO A 14 2.19 -5.00 12.70
N LEU A 15 1.68 -3.76 12.80
CA LEU A 15 1.19 -2.98 11.65
C LEU A 15 2.31 -2.72 10.64
N ILE A 16 3.49 -2.37 11.15
CA ILE A 16 4.74 -2.30 10.39
C ILE A 16 5.52 -3.59 10.66
N PRO A 17 5.81 -4.41 9.64
CA PRO A 17 6.69 -5.56 9.77
C PRO A 17 8.09 -5.12 10.23
N LEU A 18 8.82 -6.01 10.90
CA LEU A 18 10.21 -5.75 11.24
C LEU A 18 11.04 -5.60 9.94
N ARG A 19 11.99 -4.66 9.95
CA ARG A 19 12.98 -4.57 8.87
C ARG A 19 13.75 -5.88 8.77
N ARG A 20 13.99 -6.36 7.54
CA ARG A 20 14.88 -7.50 7.29
C ARG A 20 16.24 -7.26 7.97
N PRO A 21 16.83 -8.28 8.63
CA PRO A 21 18.08 -8.13 9.39
C PRO A 21 19.25 -7.57 8.57
N ASP A 22 19.34 -7.97 7.30
CA ASP A 22 20.46 -7.64 6.40
C ASP A 22 20.17 -6.44 5.47
N ALA A 23 19.09 -5.70 5.73
CA ALA A 23 18.69 -4.57 4.88
C ALA A 23 19.11 -3.22 5.48
N ASP A 24 19.91 -2.47 4.72
CA ASP A 24 20.30 -1.09 5.06
C ASP A 24 19.12 -0.10 4.98
N ARG A 25 18.09 -0.42 4.19
CA ARG A 25 16.91 0.40 3.95
C ARG A 25 15.62 -0.39 4.15
N PHE A 26 14.59 0.25 4.67
CA PHE A 26 13.26 -0.34 4.79
C PHE A 26 12.52 -0.30 3.45
N GLY A 27 12.18 -1.47 2.92
CA GLY A 27 11.56 -1.63 1.62
C GLY A 27 10.03 -1.53 1.67
N VAL A 28 9.46 -0.62 0.88
CA VAL A 28 8.00 -0.45 0.70
C VAL A 28 7.63 -0.66 -0.76
N LEU A 29 6.69 -1.56 -1.03
CA LEU A 29 6.19 -1.85 -2.37
C LEU A 29 4.69 -1.62 -2.49
N PHE A 30 4.27 -0.74 -3.40
CA PHE A 30 2.87 -0.51 -3.73
C PHE A 30 2.41 -1.40 -4.89
N VAL A 31 1.28 -2.10 -4.74
CA VAL A 31 0.84 -3.11 -5.73
C VAL A 31 -0.59 -2.86 -6.18
N CYS A 32 -0.79 -2.64 -7.48
CA CYS A 32 -2.12 -2.63 -8.10
C CYS A 32 -2.21 -3.62 -9.26
N LEU A 33 -3.31 -3.62 -10.02
CA LEU A 33 -3.48 -4.53 -11.15
C LEU A 33 -2.51 -4.20 -12.31
N GLY A 34 -2.59 -2.99 -12.85
CA GLY A 34 -1.88 -2.61 -14.09
C GLY A 34 -0.63 -1.74 -13.90
N ASN A 35 -0.34 -1.28 -12.68
CA ASN A 35 0.78 -0.37 -12.35
C ASN A 35 0.87 0.93 -13.15
N ILE A 36 -0.28 1.50 -13.49
CA ILE A 36 -0.35 2.81 -14.17
C ILE A 36 -1.15 3.87 -13.40
N CYS A 37 -2.13 3.48 -12.56
CA CYS A 37 -2.98 4.44 -11.84
C CYS A 37 -2.64 4.52 -10.33
N ARG A 38 -3.15 3.54 -9.55
CA ARG A 38 -3.15 3.55 -8.08
C ARG A 38 -1.76 3.41 -7.45
N SER A 39 -1.01 2.36 -7.81
CA SER A 39 0.30 2.12 -7.21
C SER A 39 1.38 3.13 -7.62
N PRO A 40 1.43 3.65 -8.86
CA PRO A 40 2.31 4.77 -9.20
C PRO A 40 2.00 6.05 -8.43
N MET A 41 0.71 6.35 -8.24
CA MET A 41 0.30 7.52 -7.45
C MET A 41 0.76 7.40 -6.00
N ALA A 42 0.52 6.23 -5.38
CA ALA A 42 0.96 5.97 -4.01
C ALA A 42 2.49 6.05 -3.85
N GLU A 43 3.24 5.47 -4.79
CA GLU A 43 4.72 5.58 -4.82
C GLU A 43 5.17 7.04 -4.90
N ALA A 44 4.61 7.81 -5.83
CA ALA A 44 4.98 9.20 -6.05
C ALA A 44 4.73 10.07 -4.81
N ILE A 45 3.54 9.95 -4.21
CA ILE A 45 3.15 10.64 -2.97
C ILE A 45 4.09 10.24 -1.84
N PHE A 46 4.36 8.94 -1.68
CA PHE A 46 5.18 8.44 -0.59
C PHE A 46 6.64 8.90 -0.69
N ILE A 47 7.23 8.87 -1.90
CA ILE A 47 8.58 9.40 -2.16
C ILE A 47 8.64 10.89 -1.85
N HIS A 48 7.65 11.67 -2.30
CA HIS A 48 7.60 13.12 -2.08
C HIS A 48 7.64 13.46 -0.59
N HIS A 49 6.73 12.88 0.19
CA HIS A 49 6.64 13.14 1.62
C HIS A 49 7.81 12.55 2.41
N ALA A 50 8.31 11.36 2.04
CA ALA A 50 9.51 10.79 2.66
C ALA A 50 10.75 11.68 2.44
N THR A 51 10.87 12.28 1.24
CA THR A 51 11.97 13.20 0.92
C THR A 51 11.85 14.49 1.73
N ALA A 52 10.65 15.08 1.81
CA ALA A 52 10.41 16.28 2.60
C ALA A 52 10.73 16.10 4.10
N ARG A 53 10.58 14.87 4.62
CA ARG A 53 10.90 14.50 6.00
C ARG A 53 12.34 14.01 6.20
N GLY A 54 13.17 13.95 5.16
CA GLY A 54 14.53 13.42 5.24
C GLY A 54 14.63 11.91 5.45
N LEU A 55 13.53 11.16 5.28
CA LEU A 55 13.47 9.71 5.47
C LEU A 55 13.89 8.93 4.22
N ALA A 56 13.83 9.55 3.03
CA ALA A 56 14.11 8.88 1.75
C ALA A 56 15.42 8.06 1.71
N PRO A 57 16.56 8.50 2.27
CA PRO A 57 17.79 7.69 2.29
C PRO A 57 17.67 6.37 3.05
N ARG A 58 16.72 6.26 3.98
CA ARG A 58 16.45 5.07 4.81
C ARG A 58 15.45 4.12 4.17
N LEU A 59 14.88 4.46 3.01
CA LEU A 59 13.79 3.73 2.38
C LEU A 59 14.17 3.21 0.98
N ASP A 60 13.64 2.04 0.63
CA ASP A 60 13.67 1.48 -0.72
C ASP A 60 12.22 1.39 -1.22
N ILE A 61 11.82 2.34 -2.08
CA ILE A 61 10.42 2.54 -2.47
C ILE A 61 10.26 2.14 -3.94
N ASP A 62 9.18 1.43 -4.25
CA ASP A 62 8.88 0.98 -5.60
C ASP A 62 7.37 0.72 -5.75
N SER A 63 6.90 0.55 -6.99
CA SER A 63 5.57 0.04 -7.29
C SER A 63 5.58 -1.05 -8.36
N CYS A 64 4.56 -1.91 -8.34
CA CYS A 64 4.40 -2.92 -9.39
C CYS A 64 2.93 -3.26 -9.69
N GLY A 65 2.77 -4.04 -10.75
CA GLY A 65 1.51 -4.56 -11.25
C GLY A 65 1.41 -6.07 -11.10
N LEU A 66 0.20 -6.60 -11.11
CA LEU A 66 -0.06 -8.04 -11.10
C LEU A 66 -0.38 -8.59 -12.50
N GLY A 67 -0.72 -7.70 -13.43
CA GLY A 67 -0.83 -7.98 -14.86
C GLY A 67 0.22 -7.24 -15.68
N GLU A 68 0.46 -7.74 -16.90
CA GLU A 68 1.61 -7.34 -17.72
C GLU A 68 1.29 -6.31 -18.82
N TRP A 69 0.01 -5.95 -19.00
CA TRP A 69 -0.49 -5.14 -20.12
C TRP A 69 0.24 -3.81 -20.35
N HIS A 70 0.78 -3.21 -19.29
CA HIS A 70 1.39 -1.88 -19.35
C HIS A 70 2.90 -1.90 -19.06
N VAL A 71 3.53 -3.07 -18.93
CA VAL A 71 4.96 -3.16 -18.56
C VAL A 71 5.82 -2.34 -19.52
N GLY A 72 6.70 -1.50 -18.97
CA GLY A 72 7.56 -0.57 -19.70
C GLY A 72 6.91 0.78 -20.02
N GLY A 73 5.59 0.93 -19.81
CA GLY A 73 4.86 2.17 -20.04
C GLY A 73 4.95 3.15 -18.87
N PRO A 74 4.66 4.45 -19.11
CA PRO A 74 4.55 5.43 -18.05
C PRO A 74 3.24 5.24 -17.25
N ALA A 75 3.15 5.91 -16.10
CA ALA A 75 1.89 6.06 -15.38
C ALA A 75 0.80 6.71 -16.26
N ASP A 76 -0.47 6.46 -15.92
CA ASP A 76 -1.63 7.05 -16.60
C ASP A 76 -1.53 8.58 -16.59
N PRO A 77 -1.75 9.26 -17.73
CA PRO A 77 -1.66 10.72 -17.79
C PRO A 77 -2.51 11.46 -16.77
N ARG A 78 -3.66 10.91 -16.35
CA ARG A 78 -4.54 11.48 -15.32
C ARG A 78 -3.93 11.35 -13.92
N THR A 79 -3.26 10.24 -13.63
CA THR A 79 -2.44 10.09 -12.43
C THR A 79 -1.31 11.12 -12.41
N VAL A 80 -0.60 11.27 -13.52
CA VAL A 80 0.47 12.28 -13.64
C VAL A 80 -0.08 13.69 -13.44
N ALA A 81 -1.24 14.01 -14.02
CA ALA A 81 -1.88 15.31 -13.89
C ALA A 81 -2.29 15.62 -12.45
N ALA A 82 -2.95 14.68 -11.75
CA ALA A 82 -3.39 14.84 -10.37
C ALA A 82 -2.21 15.03 -9.40
N CYS A 83 -1.13 14.26 -9.56
CA CYS A 83 0.10 14.44 -8.80
C CYS A 83 0.78 15.78 -9.10
N ARG A 84 0.90 16.14 -10.38
CA ARG A 84 1.55 17.39 -10.80
C ARG A 84 0.82 18.63 -10.27
N ALA A 85 -0.51 18.59 -10.21
CA ALA A 85 -1.33 19.66 -9.65
C ALA A 85 -0.97 19.98 -8.18
N ARG A 86 -0.36 19.01 -7.48
CA ARG A 86 0.08 19.12 -6.08
C ARG A 86 1.61 19.15 -5.93
N GLY A 87 2.34 19.37 -7.03
CA GLY A 87 3.80 19.46 -7.03
C GLY A 87 4.52 18.11 -6.89
N VAL A 88 3.82 16.99 -7.09
CA VAL A 88 4.38 15.64 -6.98
C VAL A 88 4.75 15.09 -8.35
N GLY A 89 6.02 14.72 -8.54
CA GLY A 89 6.49 14.03 -9.73
C GLY A 89 6.24 12.52 -9.64
N VAL A 90 5.81 11.89 -10.74
CA VAL A 90 5.56 10.44 -10.81
C VAL A 90 6.73 9.76 -11.53
N PRO A 91 7.65 9.07 -10.81
CA PRO A 91 8.82 8.45 -11.42
C PRO A 91 8.53 7.07 -12.03
N SER A 92 7.37 6.49 -11.72
CA SER A 92 7.06 5.09 -11.97
C SER A 92 7.04 4.75 -13.46
N ILE A 93 7.75 3.68 -13.80
CA ILE A 93 7.59 2.95 -15.05
C ILE A 93 6.96 1.61 -14.70
N ALA A 94 5.86 1.29 -15.38
CA ALA A 94 5.08 0.12 -15.07
C ALA A 94 5.92 -1.16 -15.18
N ARG A 95 5.87 -2.00 -14.15
CA ARG A 95 6.57 -3.29 -14.10
C ARG A 95 5.72 -4.36 -13.45
N LEU A 96 6.04 -5.62 -13.74
CA LEU A 96 5.34 -6.77 -13.17
C LEU A 96 5.92 -7.14 -11.79
N TRP A 97 5.05 -7.64 -10.91
CA TRP A 97 5.42 -8.37 -9.70
C TRP A 97 6.38 -9.50 -10.03
N ASN A 98 7.52 -9.53 -9.34
CA ASN A 98 8.51 -10.57 -9.48
C ASN A 98 8.55 -11.46 -8.23
N PRO A 99 7.98 -12.68 -8.26
CA PRO A 99 7.91 -13.55 -7.08
C PRO A 99 9.29 -14.04 -6.59
N ARG A 100 10.34 -13.94 -7.41
CA ARG A 100 11.70 -14.32 -7.01
C ARG A 100 12.46 -13.19 -6.33
N ARG A 101 12.13 -11.93 -6.67
CA ARG A 101 12.90 -10.75 -6.24
C ARG A 101 12.15 -9.91 -5.22
N ASP A 102 10.88 -9.63 -5.45
CA ASP A 102 10.12 -8.65 -4.67
C ASP A 102 9.91 -9.11 -3.21
N PRO A 103 9.56 -10.39 -2.91
CA PRO A 103 9.51 -10.89 -1.53
C PRO A 103 10.83 -10.76 -0.75
N ALA A 104 11.95 -10.85 -1.46
CA ALA A 104 13.26 -10.73 -0.85
C ALA A 104 13.69 -9.27 -0.65
N ARG A 105 13.11 -8.32 -1.41
CA ARG A 105 13.49 -6.89 -1.43
C ARG A 105 12.64 -6.01 -0.53
N PHE A 106 11.38 -6.36 -0.26
CA PHE A 106 10.46 -5.47 0.45
C PHE A 106 10.05 -6.01 1.81
N ASP A 107 10.03 -5.10 2.79
CA ASP A 107 9.64 -5.33 4.18
C ASP A 107 8.13 -5.15 4.35
N LEU A 108 7.52 -4.28 3.53
CA LEU A 108 6.09 -4.01 3.51
C LEU A 108 5.58 -4.00 2.06
N ILE A 109 4.54 -4.79 1.79
CA ILE A 109 3.89 -4.93 0.48
C ILE A 109 2.43 -4.48 0.62
N LEU A 110 2.02 -3.52 -0.19
CA LEU A 110 0.78 -2.76 -0.06
C LEU A 110 -0.13 -2.95 -1.27
N PRO A 111 -0.93 -4.04 -1.33
CA PRO A 111 -2.02 -4.16 -2.30
C PRO A 111 -3.04 -3.03 -2.15
N MET A 112 -3.51 -2.53 -3.28
CA MET A 112 -4.52 -1.48 -3.37
C MET A 112 -5.93 -2.00 -3.10
N ASP A 113 -6.23 -3.23 -3.49
CA ASP A 113 -7.53 -3.86 -3.27
C ASP A 113 -7.41 -5.34 -2.85
N ARG A 114 -8.53 -5.90 -2.38
CA ARG A 114 -8.63 -7.30 -1.92
C ARG A 114 -8.30 -8.30 -3.01
N GLN A 115 -8.55 -7.99 -4.28
CA GLN A 115 -8.18 -8.88 -5.39
C GLN A 115 -6.66 -8.91 -5.60
N ASN A 116 -5.98 -7.76 -5.46
CA ASN A 116 -4.53 -7.66 -5.49
C ASN A 116 -3.93 -8.42 -4.31
N HIS A 117 -4.47 -8.21 -3.11
CA HIS A 117 -4.09 -8.93 -1.89
C HIS A 117 -4.20 -10.44 -2.08
N ARG A 118 -5.37 -10.95 -2.48
CA ARG A 118 -5.59 -12.39 -2.73
C ARG A 118 -4.63 -12.93 -3.80
N THR A 119 -4.43 -12.19 -4.88
CA THR A 119 -3.50 -12.61 -5.96
C THR A 119 -2.06 -12.69 -5.46
N LEU A 120 -1.59 -11.74 -4.66
CA LEU A 120 -0.26 -11.78 -4.05
C LEU A 120 -0.09 -13.01 -3.14
N LEU A 121 -1.09 -13.29 -2.29
CA LEU A 121 -1.05 -14.44 -1.40
C LEU A 121 -1.10 -15.78 -2.15
N ASN A 122 -1.83 -15.84 -3.26
CA ASN A 122 -1.85 -17.00 -4.15
C ASN A 122 -0.55 -17.15 -4.97
N ARG A 123 0.29 -16.11 -5.01
CA ARG A 123 1.62 -16.09 -5.64
C ARG A 123 2.73 -16.09 -4.59
N ASP A 124 2.44 -16.67 -3.42
CA ASP A 124 3.37 -16.91 -2.31
C ASP A 124 4.04 -15.65 -1.73
N ALA A 125 3.37 -14.49 -1.80
CA ALA A 125 3.84 -13.32 -1.08
C ALA A 125 3.83 -13.57 0.45
N PRO A 126 4.85 -13.10 1.18
CA PRO A 126 4.98 -13.34 2.63
C PRO A 126 3.85 -12.65 3.39
N ARG A 127 2.92 -13.45 3.94
CA ARG A 127 1.69 -12.97 4.63
C ARG A 127 1.98 -11.96 5.73
N ASP A 128 3.09 -12.12 6.43
CA ASP A 128 3.55 -11.25 7.50
C ASP A 128 3.94 -9.84 7.04
N ARG A 129 4.20 -9.66 5.74
CA ARG A 129 4.61 -8.39 5.12
C ARG A 129 3.53 -7.74 4.25
N VAL A 130 2.44 -8.43 3.97
CA VAL A 130 1.35 -7.90 3.15
C VAL A 130 0.34 -7.18 4.05
N ARG A 131 0.07 -5.90 3.77
CA ARG A 131 -0.95 -5.07 4.45
C ARG A 131 -1.75 -4.29 3.42
N MET A 132 -3.05 -4.15 3.61
CA MET A 132 -3.88 -3.35 2.69
C MET A 132 -3.49 -1.87 2.76
N MET A 133 -3.44 -1.16 1.63
CA MET A 133 -3.04 0.26 1.61
C MET A 133 -3.88 1.12 2.57
N ARG A 134 -5.21 0.94 2.56
CA ARG A 134 -6.15 1.71 3.40
C ARG A 134 -6.14 1.30 4.88
N GLN A 135 -5.34 0.30 5.26
CA GLN A 135 -5.10 0.00 6.68
C GLN A 135 -4.34 1.14 7.37
N PHE A 136 -3.68 2.00 6.61
CA PHE A 136 -2.96 3.16 7.09
C PHE A 136 -3.78 4.45 7.01
N GLU A 137 -5.06 4.41 6.64
CA GLU A 137 -5.90 5.60 6.77
C GLU A 137 -6.07 6.00 8.24
N PRO A 138 -6.01 7.31 8.56
CA PRO A 138 -6.38 7.81 9.88
C PRO A 138 -7.80 7.36 10.26
N ALA A 139 -7.99 6.96 11.52
CA ALA A 139 -9.25 6.37 12.00
C ALA A 139 -10.47 7.30 11.84
N ASP A 140 -10.26 8.62 11.85
CA ASP A 140 -11.28 9.64 11.65
C ASP A 140 -11.66 9.85 10.17
N ALA A 141 -10.80 9.46 9.23
CA ALA A 141 -11.04 9.52 7.79
C ALA A 141 -11.85 8.31 7.28
N ALA A 142 -11.54 7.10 7.75
CA ALA A 142 -12.22 5.85 7.33
C ALA A 142 -13.74 5.85 7.57
N SER A 143 -14.20 6.70 8.51
CA SER A 143 -15.60 6.85 8.89
C SER A 143 -16.43 7.70 7.91
N ARG A 144 -15.79 8.46 7.01
CA ARG A 144 -16.49 9.41 6.11
C ARG A 144 -16.90 8.80 4.76
N ASP A 145 -16.29 7.69 4.37
CA ASP A 145 -16.50 7.08 3.06
C ASP A 145 -17.65 6.04 3.04
N HIS A 146 -18.26 5.74 4.19
CA HIS A 146 -19.30 4.72 4.31
C HIS A 146 -20.70 5.32 4.49
N ALA A 147 -21.41 5.52 3.39
CA ALA A 147 -22.83 5.21 3.37
C ALA A 147 -22.95 3.69 3.65
N SER A 148 -23.41 3.33 4.85
CA SER A 148 -23.62 1.98 5.40
C SER A 148 -22.55 1.45 6.38
N ARG A 149 -22.93 1.57 7.66
CA ARG A 149 -22.50 0.87 8.89
C ARG A 149 -21.23 1.40 9.56
N ALA A 150 -21.42 1.70 10.86
CA ALA A 150 -20.42 2.17 11.80
C ALA A 150 -19.10 1.41 11.67
N ALA A 151 -18.01 2.16 11.51
CA ALA A 151 -16.67 1.64 11.71
C ALA A 151 -16.61 1.04 13.13
N PRO A 152 -16.21 -0.23 13.31
CA PRO A 152 -15.90 -0.69 14.64
C PRO A 152 -14.74 0.16 15.19
N ALA A 153 -14.76 0.41 16.49
CA ALA A 153 -13.63 0.90 17.28
C ALA A 153 -12.32 0.19 16.85
N PRO A 154 -11.12 0.77 17.05
CA PRO A 154 -9.87 0.23 16.51
C PRO A 154 -9.64 -1.18 17.06
N LEU A 155 -10.11 -2.17 16.30
CA LEU A 155 -9.73 -3.55 16.48
C LEU A 155 -8.28 -3.62 16.06
N LEU A 156 -7.45 -4.18 16.93
CA LEU A 156 -6.14 -4.69 16.56
C LEU A 156 -6.35 -5.59 15.32
N PHE A 157 -6.08 -5.04 14.13
CA PHE A 157 -6.04 -5.74 12.85
C PHE A 157 -7.38 -6.35 12.41
N PRO A 158 -8.27 -5.58 11.75
CA PRO A 158 -9.35 -6.19 10.99
C PRO A 158 -8.79 -7.16 9.95
N ASP A 159 -9.48 -8.29 9.77
CA ASP A 159 -9.21 -9.21 8.66
C ASP A 159 -9.23 -8.43 7.33
N ALA A 160 -8.47 -8.82 6.31
CA ALA A 160 -8.39 -8.04 5.06
C ALA A 160 -9.77 -7.81 4.41
N GLY A 161 -10.76 -8.66 4.73
CA GLY A 161 -12.17 -8.47 4.36
C GLY A 161 -12.83 -7.21 4.96
N ALA A 162 -12.36 -6.69 6.08
CA ALA A 162 -12.90 -5.52 6.76
C ALA A 162 -12.12 -4.21 6.47
N ILE A 163 -10.94 -4.27 5.85
CA ILE A 163 -10.25 -3.06 5.34
C ILE A 163 -10.83 -2.65 3.98
N PRO A 164 -11.23 -1.39 3.79
CA PRO A 164 -11.71 -0.89 2.51
C PRO A 164 -10.69 -1.00 1.38
N ASP A 165 -11.17 -1.10 0.14
CA ASP A 165 -10.33 -1.08 -1.06
C ASP A 165 -10.01 0.37 -1.47
N VAL A 166 -8.85 0.56 -2.10
CA VAL A 166 -8.56 1.75 -2.90
C VAL A 166 -9.32 1.62 -4.22
N PRO A 167 -10.31 2.49 -4.50
CA PRO A 167 -11.15 2.40 -5.69
C PRO A 167 -10.30 2.56 -6.95
N ASP A 168 -10.63 1.79 -8.00
CA ASP A 168 -9.96 1.92 -9.29
C ASP A 168 -10.55 3.12 -10.07
N PRO A 169 -9.77 4.18 -10.36
CA PRO A 169 -10.28 5.34 -11.08
C PRO A 169 -10.36 5.11 -12.59
N TYR A 170 -9.79 4.01 -13.12
CA TYR A 170 -9.46 3.89 -14.54
C TYR A 170 -10.65 4.03 -15.49
N THR A 171 -11.81 3.48 -15.11
CA THR A 171 -13.07 3.56 -15.87
C THR A 171 -14.00 4.69 -15.41
N GLY A 172 -13.56 5.48 -14.43
CA GLY A 172 -14.34 6.58 -13.84
C GLY A 172 -14.06 7.94 -14.50
N PRO A 173 -14.74 9.00 -14.02
CA PRO A 173 -14.46 10.37 -14.43
C PRO A 173 -13.09 10.84 -13.93
N ASP A 174 -12.53 11.86 -14.57
CA ASP A 174 -11.21 12.41 -14.20
C ASP A 174 -11.14 12.90 -12.74
N SER A 175 -12.26 13.38 -12.17
CA SER A 175 -12.34 13.78 -10.76
C SER A 175 -11.99 12.64 -9.80
N GLY A 176 -12.18 11.38 -10.21
CA GLY A 176 -11.80 10.22 -9.42
C GLY A 176 -10.29 10.11 -9.15
N PHE A 177 -9.44 10.78 -9.94
CA PHE A 177 -7.99 10.81 -9.70
C PHE A 177 -7.59 11.78 -8.60
N ASP A 178 -8.32 12.89 -8.42
CA ASP A 178 -8.09 13.82 -7.33
C ASP A 178 -8.54 13.21 -5.98
N ASP A 179 -9.72 12.60 -5.96
CA ASP A 179 -10.22 11.88 -4.77
C ASP A 179 -9.27 10.73 -4.38
N LEU A 180 -8.76 10.01 -5.39
CA LEU A 180 -7.76 8.97 -5.19
C LEU A 180 -6.46 9.53 -4.60
N TYR A 181 -5.97 10.65 -5.12
CA TYR A 181 -4.76 11.29 -4.60
C TYR A 181 -4.95 11.61 -3.11
N ASP A 182 -6.04 12.29 -2.76
CA ASP A 182 -6.26 12.76 -1.39
C ASP A 182 -6.38 11.57 -0.42
N MET A 183 -7.01 10.47 -0.86
CA MET A 183 -7.09 9.21 -0.11
C MET A 183 -5.71 8.58 0.12
N LEU A 184 -4.91 8.47 -0.95
CA LEU A 184 -3.58 7.89 -0.88
C LEU A 184 -2.63 8.77 -0.05
N GLU A 185 -2.74 10.08 -0.14
CA GLU A 185 -1.93 11.01 0.65
C GLU A 185 -2.17 10.84 2.16
N ARG A 186 -3.42 10.80 2.60
CA ARG A 186 -3.74 10.52 4.01
C ARG A 186 -3.13 9.21 4.49
N SER A 187 -3.24 8.16 3.67
CA SER A 187 -2.69 6.84 3.99
C SER A 187 -1.16 6.84 4.02
N CYS A 188 -0.51 7.49 3.05
CA CYS A 188 0.94 7.59 2.95
C CYS A 188 1.56 8.39 4.11
N LEU A 189 0.94 9.49 4.51
CA LEU A 189 1.41 10.32 5.63
C LEU A 189 1.39 9.54 6.94
N ASN A 190 0.28 8.87 7.25
CA ASN A 190 0.18 8.07 8.47
C ASN A 190 1.07 6.81 8.42
N LEU A 191 1.25 6.20 7.24
CA LEU A 191 2.24 5.14 7.04
C LEU A 191 3.67 5.63 7.34
N LEU A 192 4.05 6.82 6.88
CA LEU A 192 5.37 7.41 7.19
C LEU A 192 5.54 7.62 8.70
N ASP A 193 4.51 8.10 9.41
CA ASP A 193 4.56 8.26 10.86
C ASP A 193 4.82 6.92 11.57
N HIS A 194 4.18 5.85 11.09
CA HIS A 194 4.42 4.50 11.64
C HIS A 194 5.83 4.00 11.36
N ILE A 195 6.35 4.22 10.15
CA ILE A 195 7.70 3.80 9.78
C ILE A 195 8.75 4.58 10.58
N GLU A 196 8.59 5.90 10.70
CA GLU A 196 9.52 6.77 11.44
C GLU A 196 9.62 6.37 12.92
N ARG A 197 8.50 6.02 13.56
CA ARG A 197 8.49 5.49 14.94
C ARG A 197 9.16 4.11 15.07
N SER A 198 9.31 3.38 13.96
CA SER A 198 9.85 2.02 13.93
C SER A 198 11.32 1.94 13.49
N LEU A 199 11.91 3.06 13.07
CA LEU A 199 13.24 3.15 12.45
C LEU A 199 14.24 3.95 13.29
#